data_AF-A0A1I2QXE5-F1
#
_entry.id   AF-A0A1I2QXE5-F1
#
_cell.length_a   1.000
_cell.length_b   1.000
_cell.length_c   1.000
_cell.angle_alpha   90.00
_cell.angle_beta   90.00
_cell.angle_gamma   90.00
#
_symmetry.space_group_name_H-M   'P 1'
#
loop_
_entity.id
_entity.type
_entity.pdbx_description
1 polymer ?
#
loop_
_entity_poly.entity_id
_entity_poly.type
_entity_poly.pdbx_seq_one_letter_code
_entity_poly.pdbx_strand_id
1 'polypeptide(L)'
;MTPHRRLPTRDLALIALFAALIAVLGLPGSIALFGSAVPITAQSLGPMLAGSILGARRGLLATLTFCALVLAGLPLLAGGRGGLGVLAGASAGYFVGFPLGAWVTGWLTERLLPRYRAYSIPAGLVANVVGGIVVVYAIGVPVQAWRSGTTGLVATLVAAAVFLPGDLIKAVLATLVARGVHAGYPTLGTAEPEGPADDDEPAGASDDATDPGGEKPTGSTRRTRR
;
A
#
# COMPACT_ATOMS: atom_id res chain seq x y z
N MET A 1 -23.32 -1.67 -19.68
CA MET A 1 -22.49 -0.60 -19.07
C MET A 1 -22.25 -1.00 -17.62
N THR A 2 -21.14 -1.70 -17.34
CA THR A 2 -20.82 -2.17 -15.99
C THR A 2 -20.55 -0.97 -15.08
N PRO A 3 -21.16 -0.89 -13.88
CA PRO A 3 -20.92 0.21 -12.97
C PRO A 3 -19.42 0.27 -12.64
N HIS A 4 -18.80 1.41 -12.94
CA HIS A 4 -17.44 1.71 -12.51
C HIS A 4 -17.44 1.80 -10.98
N ARG A 5 -17.03 0.72 -10.29
CA ARG A 5 -16.76 0.76 -8.84
C ARG A 5 -15.74 1.85 -8.58
N ARG A 6 -16.19 2.99 -8.06
CA ARG A 6 -15.30 4.10 -7.65
C ARG A 6 -14.50 3.61 -6.45
N LEU A 7 -13.20 3.93 -6.39
CA LEU A 7 -12.43 3.70 -5.18
C LEU A 7 -12.97 4.68 -4.13
N PRO A 8 -13.36 4.22 -2.92
CA PRO A 8 -13.77 5.13 -1.87
C PRO A 8 -12.61 6.07 -1.52
N THR A 9 -12.89 7.31 -1.16
CA THR A 9 -11.88 8.36 -0.86
C THR A 9 -10.82 7.88 0.13
N ARG A 10 -11.22 7.06 1.11
CA ARG A 10 -10.33 6.40 2.07
C ARG A 10 -9.27 5.52 1.40
N ASP A 11 -9.65 4.73 0.41
CA ASP A 11 -8.73 3.82 -0.28
C ASP A 11 -7.68 4.59 -1.08
N LEU A 12 -8.08 5.68 -1.74
CA LEU A 12 -7.15 6.57 -2.43
C LEU A 12 -6.15 7.21 -1.47
N ALA A 13 -6.61 7.69 -0.31
CA ALA A 13 -5.75 8.28 0.70
C ALA A 13 -4.73 7.24 1.24
N LEU A 14 -5.16 6.00 1.50
CA LEU A 14 -4.28 4.92 1.95
C LEU A 14 -3.25 4.53 0.87
N ILE A 15 -3.66 4.45 -0.39
CA ILE A 15 -2.78 4.18 -1.53
C ILE A 15 -1.70 5.26 -1.65
N ALA A 16 -2.08 6.54 -1.58
CA ALA A 16 -1.15 7.66 -1.63
C ALA A 16 -0.21 7.70 -0.42
N LEU A 17 -0.74 7.45 0.79
CA LEU A 17 0.04 7.41 2.02
C LEU A 17 1.12 6.32 1.97
N PHE A 18 0.78 5.12 1.51
CA PHE A 18 1.76 4.04 1.40
C PHE A 18 2.76 4.26 0.25
N ALA A 19 2.35 4.88 -0.86
CA ALA A 19 3.29 5.31 -1.89
C ALA A 19 4.31 6.32 -1.33
N ALA A 20 3.85 7.30 -0.54
CA ALA A 20 4.70 8.26 0.15
C ALA A 20 5.61 7.58 1.20
N LEU A 21 5.09 6.62 1.96
CA LEU A 21 5.87 5.82 2.91
C LEU A 21 7.02 5.08 2.21
N ILE A 22 6.75 4.45 1.07
CA ILE A 22 7.78 3.76 0.26
C ILE A 22 8.86 4.75 -0.19
N ALA A 23 8.48 5.97 -0.60
CA ALA A 23 9.43 7.01 -0.98
C ALA A 23 10.29 7.47 0.22
N VAL A 24 9.67 7.71 1.38
CA VAL A 24 10.36 8.11 2.61
C VAL A 24 11.37 7.06 3.09
N LEU A 25 11.04 5.77 2.94
CA LEU A 25 11.98 4.68 3.25
C LEU A 25 13.22 4.65 2.33
N GLY A 26 13.22 5.40 1.22
CA GLY A 26 14.40 5.62 0.38
C GLY A 26 15.33 6.73 0.87
N LEU A 27 14.87 7.63 1.75
CA LEU A 27 15.64 8.80 2.22
C LEU A 27 16.93 8.46 2.99
N PRO A 28 17.01 7.39 3.81
CA PRO A 28 18.26 7.00 4.46
C PRO A 28 19.40 6.69 3.47
N GLY A 29 19.09 6.59 2.18
CA GLY A 29 20.05 6.30 1.13
C GLY A 29 20.25 4.80 0.94
N SER A 30 21.37 4.46 0.35
CA SER A 30 21.65 3.12 -0.13
C SER A 30 23.09 2.75 0.19
N ILE A 31 23.32 1.52 0.64
CA ILE A 31 24.66 1.01 0.97
C ILE A 31 25.06 -0.01 -0.10
N ALA A 32 26.08 0.29 -0.90
CA ALA A 32 26.66 -0.64 -1.84
C ALA A 32 27.75 -1.49 -1.16
N LEU A 33 27.35 -2.62 -0.57
CA LEU A 33 28.31 -3.54 0.03
C LEU A 33 29.15 -4.22 -1.07
N PHE A 34 30.47 -4.31 -0.86
CA PHE A 34 31.41 -5.05 -1.70
C PHE A 34 31.36 -4.71 -3.20
N GLY A 35 31.02 -3.47 -3.55
CA GLY A 35 30.89 -3.05 -4.96
C GLY A 35 29.69 -3.67 -5.69
N SER A 36 28.69 -4.18 -4.96
CA SER A 36 27.47 -4.75 -5.54
C SER A 36 26.74 -3.72 -6.43
N ALA A 37 26.33 -4.17 -7.61
CA ALA A 37 25.59 -3.35 -8.58
C ALA A 37 24.16 -3.00 -8.12
N VAL A 38 23.66 -3.69 -7.09
CA VAL A 38 22.35 -3.48 -6.48
C VAL A 38 22.58 -3.05 -5.03
N PRO A 39 22.19 -1.84 -4.65
CA PRO A 39 22.47 -1.34 -3.31
C PRO A 39 21.45 -1.86 -2.30
N ILE A 40 21.88 -1.99 -1.04
CA ILE A 40 21.01 -2.34 0.08
C ILE A 40 20.28 -1.08 0.53
N THR A 41 18.98 -1.19 0.72
CA THR A 41 18.10 -0.07 1.09
C THR A 41 17.12 -0.48 2.18
N ALA A 42 16.59 0.49 2.93
CA ALA A 42 15.40 0.27 3.77
C ALA A 42 14.10 0.23 2.94
N GLN A 43 14.16 0.69 1.68
CA GLN A 43 13.01 0.90 0.82
C GLN A 43 12.24 -0.37 0.46
N SER A 44 12.90 -1.53 0.41
CA SER A 44 12.22 -2.83 0.18
C SER A 44 11.27 -3.24 1.31
N LEU A 45 11.34 -2.58 2.48
CA LEU A 45 10.34 -2.73 3.56
C LEU A 45 8.96 -2.19 3.14
N GLY A 46 8.92 -1.18 2.26
CA GLY A 46 7.70 -0.50 1.86
C GLY A 46 6.67 -1.43 1.18
N PRO A 47 7.03 -2.18 0.13
CA PRO A 47 6.15 -3.16 -0.51
C PRO A 47 5.63 -4.26 0.45
N MET A 48 6.47 -4.72 1.38
CA MET A 48 6.08 -5.67 2.43
C MET A 48 4.99 -5.08 3.33
N LEU A 49 5.18 -3.86 3.82
CA LEU A 49 4.19 -3.14 4.63
C LEU A 49 2.90 -2.87 3.84
N ALA A 50 3.02 -2.43 2.58
CA ALA A 50 1.88 -2.14 1.72
C ALA A 50 0.99 -3.38 1.51
N GLY A 51 1.58 -4.53 1.19
CA GLY A 51 0.84 -5.78 1.07
C GLY A 51 0.24 -6.25 2.39
N SER A 52 1.05 -6.34 3.45
CA SER A 52 0.62 -6.90 4.74
C SER A 52 -0.40 -6.03 5.51
N ILE A 53 -0.44 -4.71 5.25
CA ILE A 53 -1.38 -3.80 5.92
C ILE A 53 -2.61 -3.51 5.06
N LEU A 54 -2.43 -3.19 3.77
CA LEU A 54 -3.54 -2.75 2.91
C LEU A 54 -4.24 -3.90 2.17
N GLY A 55 -3.64 -5.08 2.15
CA GLY A 55 -4.11 -6.21 1.34
C GLY A 55 -3.60 -6.17 -0.11
N ALA A 56 -4.00 -7.16 -0.90
CA ALA A 56 -3.45 -7.45 -2.23
C ALA A 56 -3.68 -6.29 -3.20
N ARG A 57 -4.93 -5.83 -3.32
CA ARG A 57 -5.31 -4.82 -4.33
C ARG A 57 -4.75 -3.44 -4.00
N ARG A 58 -4.93 -2.96 -2.77
CA ARG A 58 -4.47 -1.64 -2.36
C ARG A 58 -2.95 -1.59 -2.21
N GLY A 59 -2.31 -2.67 -1.73
CA GLY A 59 -0.85 -2.79 -1.70
C GLY A 59 -0.24 -2.73 -3.10
N LEU A 60 -0.83 -3.45 -4.08
CA LEU A 60 -0.43 -3.36 -5.49
C LEU A 60 -0.55 -1.91 -6.01
N LEU A 61 -1.69 -1.26 -5.80
CA LEU A 61 -1.94 0.11 -6.29
C LEU A 61 -1.02 1.14 -5.63
N ALA A 62 -0.73 1.03 -4.34
CA ALA A 62 0.23 1.89 -3.63
C ALA A 62 1.63 1.77 -4.24
N THR A 63 2.06 0.53 -4.49
CA THR A 63 3.39 0.25 -5.04
C THR A 63 3.49 0.66 -6.51
N LEU A 64 2.43 0.46 -7.31
CA LEU A 64 2.35 0.95 -8.68
C LEU A 64 2.37 2.49 -8.74
N THR A 65 1.64 3.16 -7.84
CA THR A 65 1.67 4.62 -7.72
C THR A 65 3.09 5.12 -7.45
N PHE A 66 3.78 4.49 -6.49
CA PHE A 66 5.18 4.78 -6.22
C PHE A 66 6.06 4.58 -7.47
N CYS A 67 5.95 3.44 -8.16
CA CYS A 67 6.71 3.17 -9.39
C CYS A 67 6.41 4.20 -10.49
N ALA A 68 5.14 4.60 -10.67
CA ALA A 68 4.74 5.58 -11.65
C ALA A 68 5.38 6.95 -11.37
N LEU A 69 5.40 7.39 -10.11
CA LEU A 69 6.06 8.65 -9.70
C LEU A 69 7.57 8.61 -9.95
N VAL A 70 8.23 7.49 -9.63
CA VAL A 70 9.66 7.28 -9.94
C VAL A 70 9.88 7.40 -11.45
N LEU A 71 9.10 6.69 -12.27
CA LEU A 71 9.24 6.70 -13.73
C LEU A 71 8.92 8.07 -14.35
N ALA A 72 8.02 8.84 -13.73
CA ALA A 72 7.74 10.23 -14.10
C ALA A 72 8.90 11.19 -13.83
N GLY A 73 9.97 10.73 -13.17
CA GLY A 73 11.19 11.50 -12.96
C GLY A 73 11.45 11.92 -11.51
N LEU A 74 10.56 11.61 -10.57
CA LEU A 74 10.77 12.00 -9.19
C LEU A 74 11.91 11.16 -8.57
N PRO A 75 12.86 11.77 -7.83
CA PRO A 75 14.02 11.08 -7.26
C PRO A 75 13.66 10.32 -5.97
N LEU A 76 12.69 9.41 -6.04
CA LEU A 76 12.11 8.73 -4.86
C LEU A 76 12.78 7.40 -4.51
N LEU A 77 13.66 6.87 -5.38
CA LEU A 77 14.46 5.70 -5.04
C LEU A 77 15.68 6.12 -4.22
N ALA A 78 16.12 5.22 -3.35
CA ALA A 78 17.29 5.40 -2.52
C ALA A 78 18.51 5.87 -3.33
N GLY A 79 19.22 6.86 -2.78
CA GLY A 79 20.30 7.56 -3.49
C GLY A 79 19.80 8.62 -4.48
N GLY A 80 18.55 9.07 -4.36
CA GLY A 80 17.98 10.13 -5.21
C GLY A 80 17.73 9.70 -6.66
N ARG A 81 17.50 8.40 -6.88
CA ARG A 81 17.33 7.84 -8.23
C ARG A 81 15.88 8.02 -8.70
N GLY A 82 15.71 8.30 -9.99
CA GLY A 82 14.41 8.51 -10.62
C GLY A 82 14.49 8.49 -12.15
N GLY A 83 13.32 8.56 -12.79
CA GLY A 83 13.16 8.58 -14.24
C GLY A 83 13.27 7.22 -14.93
N LEU A 84 13.06 7.23 -16.25
CA LEU A 84 13.09 6.02 -17.09
C LEU A 84 14.45 5.30 -17.08
N GLY A 85 15.55 6.04 -16.81
CA GLY A 85 16.89 5.47 -16.70
C GLY A 85 17.03 4.40 -15.62
N VAL A 86 16.15 4.38 -14.61
CA VAL A 86 16.09 3.33 -13.58
C VAL A 86 15.92 1.95 -14.20
N LEU A 87 15.13 1.83 -15.28
CA LEU A 87 14.85 0.57 -15.95
C LEU A 87 16.06 0.02 -16.72
N ALA A 88 17.05 0.86 -17.01
CA ALA A 88 18.29 0.46 -17.66
C ALA A 88 19.31 -0.17 -16.70
N GLY A 89 19.14 0.02 -15.39
CA GLY A 89 20.10 -0.43 -14.37
C GLY A 89 19.96 -1.90 -13.96
N ALA A 90 20.98 -2.43 -13.29
CA ALA A 90 21.00 -3.79 -12.74
C ALA A 90 19.91 -4.05 -11.69
N SER A 91 19.44 -3.01 -11.00
CA SER A 91 18.36 -3.10 -10.01
C SER A 91 16.95 -3.04 -10.60
N ALA A 92 16.80 -2.89 -11.92
CA ALA A 92 15.50 -2.71 -12.57
C ALA A 92 14.51 -3.84 -12.27
N GLY A 93 14.98 -5.09 -12.22
CA GLY A 93 14.11 -6.24 -11.91
C GLY A 93 13.54 -6.20 -10.49
N TYR A 94 14.30 -5.72 -9.51
CA TYR A 94 13.81 -5.59 -8.14
C TYR A 94 12.75 -4.49 -8.06
N PHE A 95 12.99 -3.36 -8.73
CA PHE A 95 12.03 -2.26 -8.83
C PHE A 95 10.71 -2.71 -9.48
N VAL A 96 10.77 -3.42 -10.60
CA VAL A 96 9.58 -3.97 -11.28
C VAL A 96 8.95 -5.13 -10.47
N GLY A 97 9.73 -5.82 -9.65
CA GLY A 97 9.25 -6.86 -8.75
C GLY A 97 8.47 -6.33 -7.55
N PHE A 98 8.66 -5.08 -7.14
CA PHE A 98 7.98 -4.51 -5.96
C PHE A 98 6.45 -4.58 -6.03
N PRO A 99 5.76 -4.15 -7.12
CA PRO A 99 4.31 -4.28 -7.22
C PRO A 99 3.82 -5.72 -7.08
N LEU A 100 4.48 -6.68 -7.73
CA LEU A 100 4.09 -8.08 -7.65
C LEU A 100 4.36 -8.66 -6.25
N GLY A 101 5.47 -8.29 -5.63
CA GLY A 101 5.80 -8.69 -4.26
C GLY A 101 4.79 -8.16 -3.24
N ALA A 102 4.36 -6.90 -3.38
CA ALA A 102 3.30 -6.31 -2.54
C ALA A 102 1.97 -7.04 -2.74
N TRP A 103 1.60 -7.33 -4.00
CA TRP A 103 0.37 -8.06 -4.31
C TRP A 103 0.36 -9.48 -3.71
N VAL A 104 1.43 -10.26 -3.89
CA VAL A 104 1.54 -11.61 -3.32
C VAL A 104 1.56 -11.58 -1.79
N THR A 105 2.28 -10.62 -1.20
CA THR A 105 2.27 -10.42 0.26
C THR A 105 0.85 -10.21 0.76
N GLY A 106 0.12 -9.25 0.17
CA GLY A 106 -1.25 -8.95 0.58
C GLY A 106 -2.23 -10.09 0.33
N TRP A 107 -2.10 -10.82 -0.77
CA TRP A 107 -2.93 -11.98 -1.08
C TRP A 107 -2.70 -13.13 -0.09
N LEU A 108 -1.45 -13.39 0.30
CA LEU A 108 -1.15 -14.36 1.34
C LEU A 108 -1.66 -13.89 2.70
N THR A 109 -1.53 -12.60 3.03
CA THR A 109 -2.06 -12.04 4.27
C THR A 109 -3.59 -12.22 4.35
N GLU A 110 -4.32 -11.88 3.29
CA GLU A 110 -5.79 -12.05 3.23
C GLU A 110 -6.22 -13.52 3.38
N ARG A 111 -5.47 -14.46 2.78
CA ARG A 111 -5.81 -15.90 2.83
C ARG A 111 -5.42 -16.58 4.14
N LEU A 112 -4.25 -16.27 4.66
CA LEU A 112 -3.69 -16.92 5.85
C LEU A 112 -4.20 -16.26 7.14
N LEU A 113 -4.66 -15.01 7.09
CA LEU A 113 -5.19 -14.28 8.24
C LEU A 113 -6.61 -13.73 7.98
N PRO A 114 -7.63 -14.61 7.79
CA PRO A 114 -9.00 -14.19 7.43
C PRO A 114 -9.70 -13.37 8.54
N ARG A 115 -9.24 -13.50 9.79
CA ARG A 115 -9.67 -12.70 10.94
C ARG A 115 -8.48 -11.88 11.42
N TYR A 116 -8.30 -10.69 10.85
CA TYR A 116 -7.23 -9.72 11.18
C TYR A 116 -7.03 -9.47 12.70
N ARG A 117 -8.05 -9.76 13.53
CA ARG A 117 -8.01 -9.68 15.00
C ARG A 117 -7.02 -10.67 15.67
N ALA A 118 -6.61 -11.73 14.98
CA ALA A 118 -5.62 -12.69 15.45
C ALA A 118 -4.46 -12.79 14.45
N TYR A 119 -3.79 -11.66 14.18
CA TYR A 119 -2.65 -11.63 13.26
C TYR A 119 -1.54 -12.56 13.74
N SER A 120 -1.42 -13.71 13.09
CA SER A 120 -0.45 -14.75 13.39
C SER A 120 0.92 -14.31 12.89
N ILE A 121 1.89 -14.17 13.81
CA ILE A 121 3.28 -13.80 13.47
C ILE A 121 3.88 -14.78 12.45
N PRO A 122 3.79 -16.12 12.63
CA PRO A 122 4.32 -17.06 11.64
C PRO A 122 3.72 -16.85 10.24
N ALA A 123 2.40 -16.67 10.15
CA ALA A 123 1.73 -16.52 8.87
C ALA A 123 2.06 -15.18 8.19
N GLY A 124 2.15 -14.09 8.96
CA GLY A 124 2.61 -12.80 8.46
C GLY A 124 4.07 -12.83 8.00
N LEU A 125 4.94 -13.57 8.69
CA LEU A 125 6.33 -13.74 8.29
C LEU A 125 6.42 -14.52 6.97
N VAL A 126 5.65 -15.60 6.82
CA VAL A 126 5.55 -16.35 5.56
C VAL A 126 5.08 -15.45 4.42
N ALA A 127 4.04 -14.65 4.63
CA ALA A 127 3.53 -13.73 3.60
C ALA A 127 4.61 -12.73 3.15
N ASN A 128 5.31 -12.10 4.10
CA ASN A 128 6.36 -11.13 3.81
C ASN A 128 7.61 -11.77 3.18
N VAL A 129 8.02 -12.96 3.60
CA VAL A 129 9.16 -13.67 2.99
C VAL A 129 8.83 -14.08 1.56
N VAL A 130 7.66 -14.68 1.33
CA VAL A 130 7.28 -15.14 -0.01
C VAL A 130 7.09 -13.96 -0.96
N GLY A 131 6.26 -12.97 -0.59
CA GLY A 131 6.00 -11.84 -1.47
C GLY A 131 7.14 -10.83 -1.51
N GLY A 132 7.68 -10.43 -0.36
CA GLY A 132 8.69 -9.37 -0.27
C GLY A 132 10.11 -9.80 -0.61
N ILE A 133 10.43 -11.10 -0.55
CA ILE A 133 11.78 -11.61 -0.87
C ILE A 133 11.72 -12.53 -2.09
N VAL A 134 11.03 -13.67 -1.99
CA VAL A 134 11.08 -14.72 -3.02
C VAL A 134 10.57 -14.19 -4.37
N VAL A 135 9.40 -13.56 -4.40
CA VAL A 135 8.82 -13.01 -5.63
C VAL A 135 9.67 -11.86 -6.19
N VAL A 136 10.17 -10.97 -5.34
CA VAL A 136 11.02 -9.85 -5.76
C VAL A 136 12.33 -10.38 -6.36
N TYR A 137 12.94 -11.40 -5.76
CA TYR A 137 14.19 -11.99 -6.23
C TYR A 137 13.98 -12.82 -7.50
N ALA A 138 12.83 -13.49 -7.64
CA ALA A 138 12.48 -14.25 -8.84
C ALA A 138 12.46 -13.36 -10.10
N ILE A 139 12.21 -12.06 -9.95
CA ILE A 139 12.26 -11.07 -11.04
C ILE A 139 13.60 -10.31 -11.04
N GLY A 140 14.06 -9.91 -9.85
CA GLY A 140 15.27 -9.11 -9.65
C GLY A 140 16.54 -9.80 -10.12
N VAL A 141 16.77 -11.04 -9.69
CA VAL A 141 18.01 -11.78 -9.97
C VAL A 141 18.17 -12.07 -11.47
N PRO A 142 17.15 -12.56 -12.21
CA PRO A 142 17.31 -12.77 -13.65
C PRO A 142 17.59 -11.48 -14.44
N VAL A 143 16.90 -10.38 -14.11
CA VAL A 143 17.15 -9.08 -14.79
C VAL A 143 18.53 -8.55 -14.44
N GLN A 144 18.97 -8.69 -13.18
CA GLN A 144 20.32 -8.32 -12.78
C GLN A 144 21.38 -9.13 -13.53
N ALA A 145 21.21 -10.46 -13.63
CA ALA A 145 22.14 -11.33 -14.35
C ALA A 145 22.24 -10.92 -15.83
N TRP A 146 21.10 -10.64 -16.47
CA TRP A 146 21.05 -10.19 -17.86
C TRP A 146 21.72 -8.81 -18.05
N ARG A 147 21.48 -7.86 -17.14
CA ARG A 147 22.04 -6.50 -17.21
C ARG A 147 23.53 -6.44 -16.88
N SER A 148 24.02 -7.30 -15.99
CA SER A 148 25.41 -7.33 -15.57
C SER A 148 26.31 -8.10 -16.54
N GLY A 149 25.77 -8.98 -17.38
CA GLY A 149 26.44 -9.59 -18.55
C GLY A 149 27.65 -10.49 -18.28
N THR A 150 28.14 -10.58 -17.04
CA THR A 150 29.44 -11.21 -16.68
C THR A 150 29.33 -12.30 -15.62
N THR A 151 28.23 -12.34 -14.87
CA THR A 151 28.00 -13.32 -13.80
C THR A 151 26.72 -14.07 -14.13
N GLY A 152 26.80 -15.36 -14.47
CA GLY A 152 25.61 -16.17 -14.79
C GLY A 152 24.59 -16.20 -13.63
N LEU A 153 23.37 -16.66 -13.90
CA LEU A 153 22.23 -16.57 -12.96
C LEU A 153 22.51 -17.14 -11.56
N VAL A 154 23.23 -18.27 -11.47
CA VAL A 154 23.62 -18.87 -10.18
C VAL A 154 24.57 -17.96 -9.40
N ALA A 155 25.56 -17.37 -10.08
CA ALA A 155 26.51 -16.45 -9.44
C ALA A 155 25.80 -15.17 -8.97
N THR A 156 24.86 -14.65 -9.76
CA THR A 156 24.04 -13.50 -9.36
C THR A 156 23.15 -13.83 -8.16
N LEU A 157 22.57 -15.03 -8.10
CA LEU A 157 21.78 -15.48 -6.96
C LEU A 157 22.63 -15.58 -5.69
N VAL A 158 23.83 -16.16 -5.79
CA VAL A 158 24.78 -16.24 -4.67
C VAL A 158 25.18 -14.82 -4.21
N ALA A 159 25.42 -13.90 -5.14
CA ALA A 159 25.71 -12.51 -4.81
C ALA A 159 24.52 -11.82 -4.11
N ALA A 160 23.28 -12.09 -4.55
CA ALA A 160 22.07 -11.56 -3.94
C ALA A 160 21.81 -12.11 -2.52
N ALA A 161 22.45 -13.21 -2.12
CA ALA A 161 22.32 -13.77 -0.78
C ALA A 161 22.83 -12.81 0.31
N VAL A 162 23.72 -11.88 -0.03
CA VAL A 162 24.20 -10.81 0.88
C VAL A 162 23.05 -9.92 1.38
N PHE A 163 21.99 -9.77 0.59
CA PHE A 163 20.82 -8.96 0.96
C PHE A 163 19.87 -9.69 1.93
N LEU A 164 19.94 -11.02 1.97
CA LEU A 164 18.98 -11.88 2.66
C LEU A 164 18.89 -11.63 4.18
N PRO A 165 19.99 -11.44 4.94
CA PRO A 165 19.89 -11.14 6.37
C PRO A 165 19.11 -9.83 6.62
N GLY A 166 19.41 -8.81 5.82
CA GLY A 166 18.72 -7.51 5.92
C GLY A 166 17.25 -7.59 5.53
N ASP A 167 16.89 -8.45 4.56
CA ASP A 167 15.51 -8.61 4.12
C ASP A 167 14.69 -9.47 5.08
N LEU A 168 15.30 -10.46 5.74
CA LEU A 168 14.65 -11.21 6.83
C LEU A 168 14.34 -10.29 8.02
N ILE A 169 15.26 -9.40 8.39
CA ILE A 169 15.00 -8.39 9.43
C ILE A 169 13.80 -7.51 9.01
N LYS A 170 13.76 -7.04 7.76
CA LYS A 170 12.63 -6.26 7.25
C LYS A 170 11.32 -7.06 7.26
N ALA A 171 11.33 -8.34 6.91
CA ALA A 171 10.14 -9.19 6.94
C ALA A 171 9.59 -9.35 8.36
N VAL A 172 10.48 -9.50 9.36
CA VAL A 172 10.09 -9.51 10.78
C VAL A 172 9.50 -8.17 11.18
N LEU A 173 10.17 -7.05 10.86
CA LEU A 173 9.67 -5.71 11.17
C LEU A 173 8.31 -5.44 10.53
N ALA A 174 8.14 -5.76 9.24
CA ALA A 174 6.88 -5.62 8.54
C ALA A 174 5.77 -6.43 9.20
N THR A 175 6.07 -7.66 9.61
CA THR A 175 5.13 -8.54 10.33
C THR A 175 4.70 -7.94 11.67
N LEU A 176 5.63 -7.41 12.46
CA LEU A 176 5.35 -6.81 13.76
C LEU A 176 4.54 -5.51 13.63
N VAL A 177 4.91 -4.66 12.66
CA VAL A 177 4.17 -3.42 12.36
C VAL A 177 2.76 -3.74 11.87
N ALA A 178 2.61 -4.67 10.92
CA ALA A 178 1.30 -5.08 10.41
C ALA A 178 0.41 -5.63 11.52
N ARG A 179 0.95 -6.47 12.42
CA ARG A 179 0.23 -6.95 13.60
C ARG A 179 -0.26 -5.80 14.49
N GLY A 180 0.60 -4.82 14.77
CA GLY A 180 0.24 -3.65 15.57
C GLY A 180 -0.86 -2.81 14.93
N VAL A 181 -0.76 -2.57 13.62
CA VAL A 181 -1.75 -1.82 12.85
C VAL A 181 -3.10 -2.54 12.82
N HIS A 182 -3.13 -3.85 12.58
CA HIS A 182 -4.39 -4.62 12.57
C HIS A 182 -5.02 -4.77 13.96
N ALA A 183 -4.22 -4.71 15.03
CA ALA A 183 -4.74 -4.68 16.39
C ALA A 183 -5.42 -3.35 16.74
N GLY A 184 -4.89 -2.22 16.27
CA GLY A 184 -5.45 -0.88 16.51
C GLY A 184 -6.53 -0.46 15.52
N TYR A 185 -6.45 -0.91 14.26
CA TYR A 185 -7.34 -0.52 13.16
C TYR A 185 -7.75 -1.74 12.29
N PRO A 186 -8.63 -2.63 12.80
CA PRO A 186 -9.00 -3.87 12.12
C PRO A 186 -9.68 -3.68 10.74
N THR A 187 -10.21 -2.48 10.46
CA THR A 187 -10.98 -2.17 9.24
C THR A 187 -10.12 -1.81 8.03
N LEU A 188 -8.79 -1.84 8.14
CA LEU A 188 -7.87 -1.51 7.04
C LEU A 188 -7.69 -2.65 6.04
N GLY A 189 -7.95 -3.91 6.43
CA GLY A 189 -7.86 -5.08 5.53
C GLY A 189 -9.16 -5.40 4.78
N THR A 190 -10.29 -4.88 5.23
CA THR A 190 -11.61 -5.18 4.65
C THR A 190 -11.98 -4.09 3.64
N ALA A 191 -12.25 -4.45 2.39
CA ALA A 191 -13.14 -3.65 1.57
C ALA A 191 -14.53 -3.79 2.20
N GLU A 192 -15.01 -2.76 2.90
CA GLU A 192 -16.41 -2.77 3.35
C GLU A 192 -17.30 -2.96 2.11
N PRO A 193 -18.36 -3.78 2.20
CA PRO A 193 -19.41 -3.73 1.20
C PRO A 193 -19.95 -2.30 1.22
N GLU A 194 -20.03 -1.65 0.04
CA GLU A 194 -20.67 -0.35 -0.11
C GLU A 194 -22.00 -0.38 0.65
N GLY A 195 -22.12 0.44 1.71
CA GLY A 195 -23.40 0.76 2.30
C GLY A 195 -24.29 1.40 1.23
N PRO A 196 -25.63 1.27 1.33
CA PRO A 196 -26.53 1.83 0.33
C PRO A 196 -26.18 3.29 0.10
N ALA A 197 -26.05 3.68 -1.17
CA ALA A 197 -25.92 5.08 -1.53
C ALA A 197 -27.11 5.82 -0.89
N ASP A 198 -26.82 6.83 -0.07
CA ASP A 198 -27.80 7.84 0.32
C ASP A 198 -28.13 8.66 -0.94
N ASP A 199 -28.84 8.03 -1.87
CA ASP A 199 -29.55 8.68 -2.95
C ASP A 199 -30.95 9.01 -2.39
N ASP A 200 -31.06 10.08 -1.59
CA ASP A 200 -32.31 10.82 -1.36
C ASP A 200 -32.04 12.06 -0.47
N GLU A 201 -31.41 13.08 -1.05
CA GLU A 201 -31.59 14.45 -0.56
C GLU A 201 -32.55 15.15 -1.54
N PRO A 202 -33.84 15.35 -1.19
CA PRO A 202 -34.74 16.07 -2.07
C PRO A 202 -34.35 17.55 -2.06
N ALA A 203 -34.04 18.03 -3.26
CA ALA A 203 -33.79 19.43 -3.55
C ALA A 203 -34.90 20.31 -2.97
N GLY A 204 -34.49 21.37 -2.28
CA GLY A 204 -35.39 22.42 -1.85
C GLY A 204 -36.15 23.00 -3.05
N ALA A 205 -37.48 22.90 -2.99
CA ALA A 205 -38.38 23.74 -3.76
C ALA A 205 -38.87 24.84 -2.81
N SER A 206 -38.22 25.99 -2.91
CA SER A 206 -38.79 27.27 -2.52
C SER A 206 -39.97 27.56 -3.44
N ASP A 207 -41.16 27.79 -2.88
CA ASP A 207 -42.20 28.55 -3.58
C ASP A 207 -42.82 29.56 -2.62
N ASP A 208 -42.63 30.81 -3.00
CA ASP A 208 -43.09 32.04 -2.39
C ASP A 208 -44.44 32.39 -3.02
N ALA A 209 -45.51 32.47 -2.23
CA ALA A 209 -46.78 33.06 -2.65
C ALA A 209 -47.60 33.53 -1.43
N THR A 210 -47.43 34.83 -1.13
CA THR A 210 -48.46 35.83 -0.78
C THR A 210 -49.85 35.36 -0.33
N ASP A 211 -50.29 35.75 0.89
CA ASP A 211 -51.42 36.68 1.12
C ASP A 211 -51.55 37.06 2.62
N PRO A 212 -51.86 38.33 2.99
CA PRO A 212 -51.95 38.79 4.37
C PRO A 212 -53.40 38.97 4.84
N GLY A 213 -53.78 38.39 5.98
CA GLY A 213 -55.01 38.81 6.66
C GLY A 213 -55.48 37.84 7.74
N GLY A 214 -55.80 38.39 8.92
CA GLY A 214 -56.67 37.73 9.89
C GLY A 214 -56.09 37.52 11.29
N GLU A 215 -56.30 38.53 12.14
CA GLU A 215 -56.69 38.41 13.56
C GLU A 215 -55.81 37.65 14.60
N LYS A 216 -55.32 38.44 15.56
CA LYS A 216 -55.03 38.09 16.97
C LYS A 216 -56.33 37.68 17.73
N PRO A 217 -56.34 37.32 19.04
CA PRO A 217 -55.32 36.81 19.98
C PRO A 217 -55.84 35.65 20.93
N THR A 218 -54.99 35.27 21.90
CA THR A 218 -55.30 34.81 23.30
C THR A 218 -55.29 33.31 23.66
N GLY A 219 -54.71 33.03 24.85
CA GLY A 219 -54.95 31.83 25.67
C GLY A 219 -53.69 31.04 26.05
N SER A 220 -52.92 31.46 27.08
CA SER A 220 -52.78 30.74 28.37
C SER A 220 -53.27 29.27 28.35
N THR A 221 -52.50 28.27 28.77
CA THR A 221 -52.28 27.99 30.20
C THR A 221 -51.31 26.81 30.39
N ARG A 222 -50.49 26.96 31.42
CA ARG A 222 -49.50 26.08 32.05
C ARG A 222 -50.15 24.95 32.88
N ARG A 223 -49.65 23.71 32.86
CA ARG A 223 -49.69 22.69 33.96
C ARG A 223 -49.09 21.36 33.45
N THR A 224 -47.90 20.90 33.85
CA THR A 224 -47.51 20.18 35.09
C THR A 224 -48.44 19.06 35.59
N ARG A 225 -47.83 17.86 35.68
CA ARG A 225 -48.14 16.59 36.41
C ARG A 225 -48.12 15.43 35.42
N ARG A 226 -47.45 14.31 35.66
CA ARG A 226 -46.94 13.71 36.90
C ARG A 226 -45.84 12.71 36.56
#